data_AF-A0A3B0ZTV0-F1
#
_entry.id   AF-A0A3B0ZTV0-F1
#
_cell.length_a   1.000
_cell.length_b   1.000
_cell.length_c   1.000
_cell.angle_alpha   90.00
_cell.angle_beta   90.00
_cell.angle_gamma   90.00
#
_symmetry.space_group_name_H-M   'P 1'
#
loop_
_entity.id
_entity.type
_entity.pdbx_description
1 polymer ?
#
loop_
_entity_poly.entity_id
_entity_poly.type
_entity_poly.pdbx_seq_one_letter_code
_entity_poly.pdbx_strand_id
1 'polypeptide(L)'
;MLRRFISGQMTNFDFEDKMPSSKDFVISEIYDSMWLFYDDFTKHKMKDEWAFPKDTIKLMARWVIFLHSDEEYKWPKFRYAGIRPLKHNWLSRLLKKPEKEKKFMEFGDYNVWPFFDLESYNNAKQNPKLLSGS
;
A
#
# COMPACT_ATOMS: atom_id res chain seq x y z
N MET A 1 -0.35 3.34 -12.57
CA MET A 1 1.08 2.93 -12.50
C MET A 1 1.31 1.73 -11.58
N LEU A 2 0.90 1.80 -10.31
CA LEU A 2 1.03 0.72 -9.33
C LEU A 2 0.58 -0.68 -9.84
N ARG A 3 -0.59 -0.77 -10.48
CA ARG A 3 -1.06 -2.02 -11.12
C ARG A 3 -0.04 -2.61 -12.12
N ARG A 4 0.60 -1.77 -12.93
CA ARG A 4 1.59 -2.19 -13.94
C ARG A 4 2.87 -2.69 -13.28
N PHE A 5 3.26 -2.09 -12.16
CA PHE A 5 4.41 -2.55 -11.37
C PHE A 5 4.16 -3.91 -10.74
N ILE A 6 3.03 -4.07 -10.03
CA ILE A 6 2.64 -5.34 -9.38
C ILE A 6 2.50 -6.49 -10.39
N SER A 7 2.06 -6.19 -11.61
CA SER A 7 1.92 -7.18 -12.70
C SER A 7 3.21 -7.43 -13.50
N GLY A 8 4.34 -6.83 -13.10
CA GLY A 8 5.63 -6.98 -13.78
C GLY A 8 5.65 -6.39 -15.19
N GLN A 9 4.80 -5.42 -15.50
CA GLN A 9 4.76 -4.71 -16.79
C GLN A 9 5.72 -3.52 -16.86
N MET A 10 6.34 -3.14 -15.73
CA MET A 10 7.38 -2.11 -15.63
C MET A 10 8.44 -2.56 -14.63
N THR A 11 9.64 -1.99 -14.73
CA THR A 11 10.70 -2.23 -13.76
C THR A 11 10.48 -1.45 -12.48
N ASN A 12 11.21 -1.81 -11.42
CA ASN A 12 11.32 -1.01 -10.19
C ASN A 12 11.74 0.43 -10.49
N PHE A 13 12.83 0.65 -11.24
CA PHE A 13 13.25 2.01 -11.60
C PHE A 13 12.23 2.76 -12.47
N ASP A 14 11.57 2.09 -13.43
CA ASP A 14 10.50 2.74 -14.21
C ASP A 14 9.32 3.17 -13.32
N PHE A 15 9.06 2.44 -12.23
CA PHE A 15 8.00 2.74 -11.29
C PHE A 15 8.35 3.95 -10.42
N GLU A 16 9.59 4.04 -9.96
CA GLU A 16 10.13 5.21 -9.24
C GLU A 16 10.13 6.47 -10.12
N ASP A 17 10.70 6.40 -11.33
CA ASP A 17 10.80 7.54 -12.24
C ASP A 17 9.45 8.13 -12.65
N LYS A 18 8.41 7.28 -12.70
CA LYS A 18 7.06 7.68 -13.13
C LYS A 18 6.13 7.99 -11.96
N MET A 19 6.63 7.96 -10.73
CA MET A 19 5.82 8.34 -9.58
C MET A 19 5.32 9.77 -9.73
N PRO A 20 3.99 9.98 -9.69
CA PRO A 20 3.46 11.33 -9.77
C PRO A 20 3.82 12.10 -8.50
N SER A 21 4.31 13.33 -8.67
CA SER A 21 4.26 14.29 -7.57
C SER A 21 2.79 14.59 -7.28
N SER A 22 2.30 14.12 -6.15
CA SER A 22 0.93 14.39 -5.70
C SER A 22 0.93 15.09 -4.36
N LYS A 23 0.04 16.08 -4.22
CA LYS A 23 -0.29 16.67 -2.92
C LYS A 23 -1.29 15.82 -2.14
N ASP A 24 -1.91 14.84 -2.81
CA ASP A 24 -2.79 13.89 -2.16
C ASP A 24 -1.96 12.98 -1.25
N PHE A 25 -2.30 13.08 0.03
CA PHE A 25 -1.62 12.40 1.10
C PHE A 25 -1.75 10.87 0.98
N VAL A 26 -2.84 10.32 0.43
CA VAL A 26 -2.94 8.85 0.30
C VAL A 26 -1.90 8.28 -0.66
N ILE A 27 -1.57 9.02 -1.71
CA ILE A 27 -0.55 8.61 -2.68
C ILE A 27 0.82 8.52 -1.97
N SER A 28 1.12 9.49 -1.09
CA SER A 28 2.34 9.46 -0.28
C SER A 28 2.38 8.26 0.67
N GLU A 29 1.27 7.93 1.35
CA GLU A 29 1.25 6.82 2.32
C GLU A 29 1.39 5.44 1.65
N ILE A 30 0.72 5.25 0.51
CA ILE A 30 0.86 4.03 -0.30
C ILE A 30 2.29 3.93 -0.83
N TYR A 31 2.88 5.04 -1.30
CA TYR A 31 4.25 5.02 -1.81
C TYR A 31 5.29 4.74 -0.73
N ASP A 32 5.19 5.40 0.43
CA ASP A 32 6.09 5.13 1.55
C ASP A 32 5.99 3.66 1.97
N SER A 33 4.78 3.08 1.99
CA SER A 33 4.58 1.65 2.27
C SER A 33 5.17 0.74 1.18
N MET A 34 5.12 1.16 -0.09
CA MET A 34 5.73 0.43 -1.20
C MET A 34 7.26 0.35 -1.09
N TRP A 35 7.90 1.34 -0.46
CA TRP A 35 9.35 1.41 -0.31
C TRP A 35 9.95 0.14 0.33
N LEU A 36 9.21 -0.52 1.23
CA LEU A 36 9.67 -1.75 1.89
C LEU A 36 9.81 -2.97 0.97
N PHE A 37 9.28 -2.88 -0.25
CA PHE A 37 9.32 -3.93 -1.26
C PHE A 37 10.22 -3.58 -2.44
N TYR A 38 10.95 -2.47 -2.34
CA TYR A 38 11.78 -1.95 -3.39
C TYR A 38 13.22 -2.44 -3.22
N ASP A 39 13.91 -2.70 -4.33
CA ASP A 39 15.36 -2.94 -4.37
C ASP A 39 16.01 -1.80 -5.15
N ASP A 40 16.89 -1.05 -4.48
CA ASP A 40 17.62 0.09 -5.03
C ASP A 40 18.85 -0.33 -5.88
N PHE A 41 19.27 -1.59 -5.80
CA PHE A 41 20.54 -2.03 -6.38
C PHE A 41 20.37 -2.70 -7.76
N THR A 42 19.26 -3.38 -7.99
CA THR A 42 19.07 -4.19 -9.21
C THR A 42 17.84 -3.75 -9.98
N LYS A 43 18.01 -3.43 -11.28
CA LYS A 43 16.86 -3.19 -12.17
C LYS A 43 16.18 -4.52 -12.49
N HIS A 44 14.92 -4.67 -12.12
CA HIS A 44 14.16 -5.89 -12.36
C HIS A 44 12.66 -5.61 -12.54
N LYS A 45 11.92 -6.59 -13.06
CA LYS A 45 10.45 -6.60 -13.09
C LYS A 45 9.97 -7.59 -12.03
N MET A 46 8.78 -7.38 -11.49
CA MET A 46 8.17 -8.28 -10.51
C MET A 46 7.67 -9.59 -11.17
N LYS A 47 8.61 -10.42 -11.61
CA LYS A 47 8.41 -11.71 -12.29
C LYS A 47 9.45 -12.71 -11.84
N ASP A 48 9.14 -13.99 -12.01
CA ASP A 48 10.04 -15.12 -11.71
C ASP A 48 10.60 -15.02 -10.28
N GLU A 49 11.91 -14.95 -10.11
CA GLU A 49 12.57 -14.84 -8.80
C GLU A 49 12.24 -13.54 -8.04
N TRP A 50 11.80 -12.50 -8.75
CA TRP A 50 11.41 -11.20 -8.20
C TRP A 50 9.89 -11.07 -8.03
N ALA A 51 9.12 -12.13 -8.31
CA ALA A 51 7.67 -12.08 -8.18
C ALA A 51 7.25 -11.86 -6.72
N PHE A 52 6.26 -10.98 -6.50
CA PHE A 52 5.71 -10.81 -5.17
C PHE A 52 5.01 -12.08 -4.68
N PRO A 53 5.12 -12.41 -3.38
CA PRO A 53 4.28 -13.44 -2.77
C PRO A 53 2.79 -13.13 -2.96
N LYS A 54 1.97 -14.18 -3.03
CA LYS A 54 0.52 -14.04 -3.28
C LYS A 54 -0.17 -13.11 -2.28
N ASP A 55 0.21 -13.15 -1.01
CA ASP A 55 -0.41 -12.32 0.02
C ASP A 55 0.01 -10.85 -0.10
N THR A 56 1.25 -10.57 -0.50
CA THR A 56 1.71 -9.23 -0.87
C THR A 56 0.92 -8.70 -2.06
N ILE A 57 0.68 -9.53 -3.09
CA ILE A 57 -0.15 -9.13 -4.24
C ILE A 57 -1.58 -8.80 -3.79
N LYS A 58 -2.21 -9.61 -2.93
CA LYS A 58 -3.57 -9.32 -2.41
C LYS A 58 -3.63 -7.99 -1.68
N LEU A 59 -2.63 -7.73 -0.84
CA LEU A 59 -2.49 -6.49 -0.09
C LEU A 59 -2.33 -5.28 -1.03
N MET A 60 -1.42 -5.35 -2.00
CA MET A 60 -1.21 -4.27 -2.96
C MET A 60 -2.38 -4.10 -3.94
N ALA A 61 -3.08 -5.17 -4.29
CA ALA A 61 -4.29 -5.11 -5.12
C ALA A 61 -5.38 -4.28 -4.42
N ARG A 62 -5.50 -4.38 -3.10
CA ARG A 62 -6.40 -3.52 -2.32
C ARG A 62 -6.05 -2.04 -2.45
N TRP A 63 -4.76 -1.71 -2.46
CA TRP A 63 -4.29 -0.33 -2.64
C TRP A 63 -4.67 0.20 -4.02
N VAL A 64 -4.54 -0.66 -5.05
CA VAL A 64 -5.00 -0.33 -6.41
C VAL A 64 -6.51 -0.08 -6.43
N ILE A 65 -7.32 -0.93 -5.78
CA ILE A 65 -8.78 -0.73 -5.73
C ILE A 65 -9.10 0.61 -5.07
N PHE A 66 -8.48 0.93 -3.93
CA PHE A 66 -8.70 2.19 -3.23
C PHE A 66 -8.38 3.41 -4.11
N LEU A 67 -7.21 3.41 -4.75
CA LEU A 67 -6.79 4.49 -5.66
C LEU A 67 -7.70 4.70 -6.87
N HIS A 68 -8.60 3.75 -7.16
CA HIS A 68 -9.60 3.85 -8.23
C HIS A 68 -11.04 3.88 -7.69
N SER A 69 -11.23 4.03 -6.39
CA SER A 69 -12.53 4.24 -5.76
C SER A 69 -12.75 5.73 -5.45
N ASP A 70 -13.99 6.08 -5.10
CA ASP A 70 -14.32 7.41 -4.55
C ASP A 70 -14.25 7.45 -3.01
N GLU A 71 -13.67 6.42 -2.38
CA GLU A 71 -13.56 6.35 -0.93
C GLU A 71 -12.55 7.40 -0.39
N GLU A 72 -12.96 8.09 0.67
CA GLU A 72 -12.11 9.07 1.33
C GLU A 72 -11.06 8.40 2.22
N TYR A 73 -9.81 8.88 2.15
CA TYR A 73 -8.75 8.40 3.04
C TYR A 73 -8.87 9.02 4.43
N LYS A 74 -9.29 8.22 5.41
CA LYS A 74 -9.58 8.67 6.78
C LYS A 74 -8.46 8.42 7.79
N TRP A 75 -7.47 7.59 7.44
CA TRP A 75 -6.41 7.20 8.36
C TRP A 75 -5.46 8.37 8.70
N PRO A 76 -4.92 8.44 9.92
CA PRO A 76 -3.90 9.43 10.25
C PRO A 76 -2.58 9.10 9.55
N LYS A 77 -1.69 10.10 9.44
CA LYS A 77 -0.34 9.92 8.89
C LYS A 77 0.43 8.89 9.69
N PHE A 78 0.95 7.87 9.02
CA PHE A 78 1.77 6.85 9.65
C PHE A 78 2.76 6.28 8.64
N ARG A 79 4.06 6.46 8.92
CA ARG A 79 5.12 5.90 8.07
C ARG A 79 4.86 4.41 7.84
N TYR A 80 5.02 3.89 6.64
CA TYR A 80 4.75 2.50 6.27
C TYR A 80 3.36 2.04 6.72
N ALA A 81 2.35 2.89 6.55
CA ALA A 81 0.97 2.65 6.96
C ALA A 81 0.44 1.31 6.47
N GLY A 82 0.75 0.90 5.24
CA GLY A 82 0.24 -0.33 4.64
C GLY A 82 0.93 -1.62 5.10
N ILE A 83 2.03 -1.53 5.86
CA ILE A 83 2.83 -2.70 6.30
C ILE A 83 3.01 -2.69 7.81
N ARG A 84 2.05 -3.32 8.49
CA ARG A 84 1.97 -3.43 9.95
C ARG A 84 1.38 -4.79 10.37
N PRO A 85 1.70 -5.28 11.57
CA PRO A 85 2.69 -4.72 12.51
C PRO A 85 4.13 -4.95 12.04
N LEU A 86 5.05 -4.03 12.37
CA LEU A 86 6.49 -4.23 12.15
C LEU A 86 7.16 -4.93 13.33
N LYS A 87 8.29 -5.58 13.07
CA LYS A 87 9.14 -6.11 14.14
C LYS A 87 9.80 -4.96 14.89
N HIS A 88 9.61 -4.91 16.21
CA HIS A 88 10.21 -3.89 17.08
C HIS A 88 11.36 -4.46 17.91
N ASN A 89 12.50 -3.77 17.90
CA ASN A 89 13.61 -4.03 18.81
C ASN A 89 13.40 -3.33 20.17
N TRP A 90 14.31 -3.57 21.12
CA TRP A 90 14.24 -3.00 22.47
C TRP A 90 14.20 -1.47 22.48
N LEU A 91 14.97 -0.81 21.60
CA LEU A 91 14.98 0.64 21.48
C LEU A 91 13.64 1.19 20.97
N SER A 92 13.02 0.54 20.00
CA SER A 92 11.68 0.89 19.53
C SER A 92 10.63 0.77 20.64
N ARG A 93 10.75 -0.24 21.51
CA ARG A 93 9.88 -0.41 22.68
C ARG A 93 10.07 0.70 23.71
N LEU A 94 11.32 1.08 24.00
CA LEU A 94 11.63 2.20 24.89
C LEU A 94 10.99 3.51 24.39
N LEU A 95 10.96 3.72 23.07
CA LEU A 95 10.34 4.87 22.43
C LEU A 95 8.82 4.74 22.22
N LYS A 96 8.17 3.72 22.82
CA LYS A 96 6.72 3.45 22.72
C LYS A 96 6.21 3.31 21.28
N LYS A 97 7.07 2.91 20.33
CA LYS A 97 6.66 2.69 18.92
C LYS A 97 5.58 1.60 18.76
N PRO A 98 5.63 0.46 19.46
CA PRO A 98 4.57 -0.55 19.37
C PRO A 98 3.20 -0.03 19.82
N GLU A 99 3.16 0.81 20.87
CA GLU A 99 1.91 1.40 21.36
C GLU A 99 1.32 2.37 20.34
N LYS A 100 2.16 3.20 19.71
CA LYS A 100 1.74 4.10 18.62
C LYS A 100 1.23 3.34 17.40
N GLU A 101 1.91 2.25 17.02
CA GLU A 101 1.47 1.37 15.93
C GLU A 101 0.14 0.69 16.26
N LYS A 102 -0.01 0.16 17.48
CA LYS A 102 -1.26 -0.44 17.93
C LYS A 102 -2.42 0.55 17.84
N LYS A 103 -2.24 1.77 18.37
CA LYS A 103 -3.26 2.85 18.26
C LYS A 103 -3.59 3.20 16.82
N PHE A 104 -2.59 3.22 15.94
CA PHE A 104 -2.82 3.44 14.52
C PHE A 104 -3.68 2.32 13.93
N MET A 105 -3.33 1.05 14.16
CA MET A 105 -4.08 -0.10 13.65
C MET A 105 -5.49 -0.21 14.24
N GLU A 106 -5.73 0.33 15.44
CA GLU A 106 -7.04 0.39 16.09
C GLU A 106 -7.90 1.58 15.62
N PHE A 107 -7.36 2.48 14.78
CA PHE A 107 -8.08 3.66 14.30
C PHE A 107 -9.21 3.32 13.30
N GLY A 108 -9.09 2.19 12.60
CA GLY A 108 -10.08 1.64 11.67
C GLY A 108 -9.85 0.13 11.51
N ASP A 109 -10.48 -0.51 10.53
CA ASP A 109 -10.19 -1.92 10.23
C ASP A 109 -8.90 -2.06 9.43
N TYR A 110 -7.79 -2.26 10.13
CA TYR A 110 -6.48 -2.37 9.50
C TYR A 110 -6.38 -3.54 8.52
N ASN A 111 -7.21 -4.58 8.69
CA ASN A 111 -7.20 -5.73 7.78
C ASN A 111 -7.59 -5.36 6.36
N VAL A 112 -8.24 -4.20 6.16
CA VAL A 112 -8.66 -3.66 4.88
C VAL A 112 -8.01 -2.33 4.52
N TRP A 113 -6.97 -1.90 5.23
CA TRP A 113 -6.20 -0.70 4.86
C TRP A 113 -5.81 -0.72 3.36
N PRO A 114 -5.96 0.39 2.60
CA PRO A 114 -6.24 1.78 3.03
C PRO A 114 -7.72 2.14 3.22
N PHE A 115 -8.65 1.20 3.03
CA PHE A 115 -10.04 1.43 3.39
C PHE A 115 -10.17 1.58 4.90
N PHE A 116 -11.15 2.36 5.35
CA PHE A 116 -11.36 2.60 6.77
C PHE A 116 -12.10 1.44 7.45
N ASP A 117 -12.97 0.77 6.70
CA ASP A 117 -13.81 -0.33 7.17
C ASP A 117 -14.06 -1.35 6.05
N LEU A 118 -14.58 -2.51 6.43
CA LEU A 118 -14.85 -3.61 5.50
C LEU A 118 -15.96 -3.27 4.49
N GLU A 119 -16.91 -2.42 4.86
CA GLU A 119 -18.03 -2.01 4.02
C GLU A 119 -17.55 -1.20 2.81
N SER A 120 -16.77 -0.14 3.04
CA SER A 120 -16.15 0.68 2.00
C SER A 120 -15.29 -0.16 1.06
N TYR A 121 -14.50 -1.10 1.59
CA TYR A 121 -13.72 -2.02 0.76
C TYR A 121 -14.61 -2.90 -0.14
N ASN A 122 -15.68 -3.48 0.43
CA ASN A 122 -16.59 -4.33 -0.34
C ASN A 122 -17.35 -3.54 -1.41
N ASN A 123 -17.80 -2.33 -1.09
CA ASN A 123 -18.48 -1.43 -2.03
C ASN A 123 -17.58 -1.05 -3.21
N ALA A 124 -16.33 -0.66 -2.93
CA ALA A 124 -15.33 -0.35 -3.95
C ALA A 124 -14.96 -1.57 -4.81
N LYS A 125 -14.93 -2.76 -4.21
CA LYS A 125 -14.64 -4.02 -4.92
C LYS A 125 -15.78 -4.43 -5.85
N GLN A 126 -17.03 -4.14 -5.51
CA GLN A 126 -18.21 -4.46 -6.33
C GLN A 126 -18.40 -3.49 -7.50
N ASN A 127 -17.86 -2.26 -7.39
CA ASN A 127 -17.93 -1.23 -8.44
C ASN A 127 -16.53 -0.88 -8.97
N PRO A 128 -15.76 -1.84 -9.53
CA PRO A 128 -14.40 -1.57 -9.96
C PRO A 128 -14.39 -0.62 -11.16
N LYS A 129 -13.98 0.63 -10.96
CA LYS A 129 -13.83 1.62 -12.04
C LYS A 129 -12.87 1.19 -13.14
N LEU A 130 -11.97 0.26 -12.82
CA LEU A 130 -11.04 -0.36 -13.76
C LEU A 130 -11.69 -1.33 -14.77
N LEU A 131 -12.97 -1.68 -14.58
CA LEU A 131 -13.76 -2.53 -15.49
C LEU A 131 -14.98 -1.78 -16.08
N SER A 132 -15.24 -0.54 -15.67
CA SER A 132 -16.39 0.26 -16.11
C SER A 132 -16.09 1.17 -17.30
N GLY A 133 -15.11 0.82 -18.16
CA GLY A 133 -14.67 1.64 -19.28
C GLY A 133 -14.20 0.80 -20.47
N SER A 134 -14.93 0.99 -21.57
CA SER A 134 -14.79 0.52 -22.94
C SER A 134 -13.45 0.78 -23.62
#